data_AF-A0A7C3FLJ9-F1
#
_entry.id   AF-A0A7C3FLJ9-F1
#
_cell.length_a   1.000
_cell.length_b   1.000
_cell.length_c   1.000
_cell.angle_alpha   90.00
_cell.angle_beta   90.00
_cell.angle_gamma   90.00
#
_symmetry.space_group_name_H-M   'P 1'
#
loop_
_entity.id
_entity.type
_entity.pdbx_description
1 polymer ?
#
loop_
_entity_poly.entity_id
_entity_poly.type
_entity_poly.pdbx_seq_one_letter_code
_entity_poly.pdbx_strand_id
1 'polypeptide(L)' 'VGIDYLSIAPYGESRPTHCVLLEAGVVVVEGLDLSQVKGGRFTLHCLPLKLMGSDGAPARAILVEI' A
#
# COMPACT_ATOMS: atom_id res chain seq x y z
N VAL A 1 -1.96 -2.44 5.01
CA VAL A 1 -3.24 -2.04 4.39
C VAL A 1 -2.93 -1.53 2.98
N GLY A 2 -3.74 -1.91 1.99
CA GLY A 2 -3.57 -1.46 0.60
C GLY A 2 -4.79 -0.68 0.12
N ILE A 3 -4.58 0.36 -0.71
CA ILE A 3 -5.64 1.16 -1.34
C ILE A 3 -5.36 1.36 -2.83
N ASP A 4 -6.43 1.45 -3.62
CA ASP A 4 -6.42 1.68 -5.07
C ASP A 4 -6.53 3.17 -5.45
N TYR A 5 -6.11 4.04 -4.54
CA TYR A 5 -6.03 5.49 -4.73
C TYR A 5 -4.62 6.01 -4.44
N LEU A 6 -4.34 7.25 -4.82
CA LEU A 6 -3.01 7.86 -4.68
C LEU A 6 -2.57 8.07 -3.23
N SER A 7 -3.49 8.04 -2.27
CA SER A 7 -3.22 8.24 -0.84
C SER A 7 -4.27 7.52 0.00
N ILE A 8 -3.85 6.90 1.11
CA ILE A 8 -4.71 6.33 2.16
C ILE A 8 -5.36 7.43 3.01
N ALA A 9 -4.80 8.64 2.96
CA ALA A 9 -5.25 9.79 3.72
C ALA A 9 -5.93 10.84 2.81
N PRO A 10 -6.87 11.65 3.37
CA PRO A 10 -7.51 12.73 2.61
C PRO A 10 -6.52 13.76 2.07
N TYR A 11 -6.87 14.36 0.93
CA TYR A 11 -6.11 15.49 0.38
C TYR A 11 -6.12 16.66 1.36
N GLY A 12 -4.95 17.25 1.62
CA GLY A 12 -4.77 18.33 2.60
C GLY A 12 -4.58 17.85 4.05
N GLU A 13 -4.85 16.57 4.36
CA GLU A 13 -4.76 16.01 5.72
C GLU A 13 -4.04 14.65 5.72
N SER A 14 -2.82 14.60 5.18
CA SER A 14 -2.10 13.35 4.97
C SER A 14 -1.66 12.65 6.28
N ARG A 15 -1.26 13.40 7.32
CA ARG A 15 -0.58 12.85 8.50
C ARG A 15 -1.44 11.93 9.39
N PRO A 16 -2.66 12.28 9.81
CA PRO A 16 -3.36 11.52 10.86
C PRO A 16 -3.52 10.03 10.54
N THR A 17 -3.98 9.70 9.33
CA THR A 17 -4.17 8.31 8.91
C THR A 17 -2.84 7.56 8.80
N HIS A 18 -1.81 8.19 8.23
CA HIS A 18 -0.48 7.58 8.12
C HIS A 18 0.13 7.30 9.49
N CYS A 19 0.10 8.26 10.42
CA CYS A 19 0.63 8.09 11.77
C CYS A 19 -0.04 6.92 12.49
N VAL A 20 -1.38 6.86 12.51
CA VAL A 20 -2.13 5.78 13.16
C VAL A 20 -1.72 4.40 12.61
N LEU A 21 -1.59 4.27 11.29
CA LEU A 21 -1.23 2.99 10.66
C LEU A 21 0.24 2.62 10.91
N LEU A 22 1.17 3.56 10.71
CA LEU A 22 2.60 3.32 10.82
C LEU A 22 3.04 3.10 12.27
N GLU A 23 2.46 3.83 13.22
CA GLU A 23 2.69 3.62 14.66
C GLU A 23 2.18 2.25 15.13
N ALA A 24 1.14 1.72 14.48
CA ALA A 24 0.67 0.35 14.71
C ALA A 24 1.51 -0.73 13.97
N GLY A 25 2.60 -0.35 13.29
CA GLY A 25 3.44 -1.26 12.53
C GLY A 25 2.81 -1.77 11.22
N VAL A 26 1.75 -1.11 10.74
CA VAL A 26 1.04 -1.50 9.52
C VAL A 26 1.71 -0.85 8.30
N VAL A 27 2.21 -1.68 7.39
CA VAL A 27 2.71 -1.22 6.09
C VAL A 27 1.56 -0.67 5.24
N VAL A 28 1.73 0.53 4.69
CA VAL A 28 0.79 1.18 3.77
C VAL A 28 1.23 0.91 2.32
N VAL A 29 0.28 0.51 1.47
CA VAL A 29 0.49 0.32 0.03
C VAL A 29 -0.55 1.14 -0.72
N GLU A 30 -0.11 2.12 -1.49
CA GLU A 30 -0.97 3.05 -2.23
C GLU A 30 -0.81 2.87 -3.73
N GLY A 31 -1.79 3.35 -4.50
CA GLY A 31 -1.76 3.30 -5.96
C GLY A 31 -1.91 1.89 -6.53
N LEU A 32 -2.57 0.97 -5.82
CA LEU A 32 -2.89 -0.34 -6.36
C LEU A 32 -3.87 -0.22 -7.54
N ASP A 33 -3.72 -1.06 -8.55
CA ASP A 33 -4.76 -1.24 -9.57
C ASP A 33 -5.52 -2.53 -9.26
N LEU A 34 -6.76 -2.38 -8.79
CA LEU A 34 -7.66 -3.49 -8.48
C LEU A 34 -8.84 -3.58 -9.47
N SER A 35 -8.84 -2.79 -10.54
CA SER A 35 -9.98 -2.64 -11.47
C SER A 35 -10.40 -3.94 -12.16
N GLN A 36 -9.48 -4.90 -12.27
CA GLN A 36 -9.71 -6.20 -12.91
C GLN A 36 -9.74 -7.37 -11.90
N VAL A 37 -9.72 -7.09 -10.59
CA VAL A 37 -9.62 -8.11 -9.54
C VAL A 37 -10.99 -8.31 -8.89
N LYS A 38 -11.46 -9.56 -8.83
CA LYS A 38 -12.65 -9.90 -8.05
C LYS A 38 -12.30 -10.02 -6.56
N GLY A 39 -13.23 -9.65 -5.69
CA GLY A 39 -13.08 -9.84 -4.25
C GLY A 39 -12.82 -11.31 -3.89
N GLY A 40 -11.82 -11.56 -3.05
CA GLY A 40 -11.37 -12.91 -2.72
C GLY A 40 -10.10 -12.90 -1.87
N ARG A 41 -9.51 -14.08 -1.66
CA ARG A 41 -8.25 -14.24 -0.94
C ARG A 41 -7.13 -14.49 -1.95
N PHE A 42 -6.01 -13.80 -1.76
CA PHE A 42 -4.83 -13.90 -2.61
C PHE A 42 -3.58 -13.89 -1.74
N THR A 43 -2.49 -14.44 -2.26
CA THR A 43 -1.15 -14.18 -1.77
C THR A 43 -0.63 -12.90 -2.43
N LEU A 44 -0.36 -11.87 -1.63
CA LEU A 44 0.23 -10.60 -2.10
C LEU A 44 1.76 -10.68 -2.09
N HIS A 45 2.37 -10.47 -3.26
CA HIS A 45 3.79 -10.18 -3.39
C HIS A 45 3.95 -8.69 -3.65
N CYS A 46 4.56 -7.95 -2.72
CA CYS A 46 4.72 -6.50 -2.80
C CYS A 46 6.07 -6.09 -2.21
N LEU A 47 7.15 -6.46 -2.90
CA LEU A 47 8.50 -6.18 -2.45
C LEU A 47 8.94 -4.78 -2.92
N PRO A 48 9.26 -3.85 -2.00
CA PRO A 48 9.76 -2.53 -2.38
C PRO A 48 11.19 -2.60 -2.90
N LEU A 49 11.57 -1.62 -3.73
CA LEU A 49 12.98 -1.40 -4.04
C LEU A 49 13.76 -1.07 -2.76
N LYS A 50 14.99 -1.60 -2.65
CA LYS A 50 15.85 -1.37 -1.49
C LYS A 50 16.55 -0.01 -1.60
N LEU A 51 15.84 1.05 -1.23
CA LEU A 51 16.33 2.44 -1.25
C LEU A 51 16.76 2.88 0.15
N MET A 52 17.99 3.36 0.27
CA MET A 52 18.52 3.88 1.54
C MET A 52 18.03 5.32 1.77
N GLY A 53 17.56 5.63 2.97
CA GLY A 53 17.18 7.00 3.38
C GLY A 53 15.90 7.53 2.72
N SER A 54 15.05 6.65 2.20
CA SER A 54 13.77 7.03 1.57
C SER A 54 12.60 6.82 2.53
N ASP A 55 11.57 7.65 2.42
CA ASP A 55 10.32 7.56 3.21
C ASP A 55 9.36 6.48 2.66
N GLY A 56 9.66 5.95 1.49
CA GLY A 56 8.91 4.90 0.80
C GLY A 56 9.66 4.41 -0.43
N ALA A 57 9.13 3.41 -1.11
CA ALA A 57 9.72 2.91 -2.34
C ALA A 57 8.63 2.33 -3.26
N PRO A 58 8.80 2.42 -4.59
CA PRO A 58 7.90 1.75 -5.52
C PRO A 58 8.04 0.23 -5.37
N ALA A 59 6.93 -0.47 -5.60
CA ALA A 59 6.87 -1.92 -5.59
C ALA A 59 6.06 -2.41 -6.79
N ARG A 60 6.44 -3.56 -7.34
CA ARG A 60 5.56 -4.33 -8.23
C ARG A 60 4.63 -5.17 -7.35
N ALA A 61 3.40 -4.71 -7.16
CA ALA A 61 2.37 -5.50 -6.46
C ALA A 61 1.79 -6.57 -7.39
N ILE A 62 1.78 -7.82 -6.93
CA ILE A 62 1.24 -8.98 -7.65
C ILE A 62 0.34 -9.76 -6.70
N LEU A 63 -0.87 -10.09 -7.16
CA LEU A 63 -1.77 -11.01 -6.48
C LEU A 63 -1.68 -12.38 -7.15
N VAL A 64 -1.56 -13.44 -6.34
CA VAL A 64 -1.58 -14.84 -6.79
C VAL A 64 -2.73 -15.54 -6.06
N GLU A 65 -3.57 -16.28 -6.80
CA GLU A 65 -4.67 -17.05 -6.21
C GLU A 65 -4.13 -18.08 -5.20
N ILE A 66 -4.92 -18.33 -4.14
CA ILE A 66 -4.63 -19.34 -3.11
C ILE A 66 -5.31 -20.65 -3.50
#